data_AF-A0A2P4QFC8-F1
#
_entry.id   AF-A0A2P4QFC8-F1
#
_cell.length_a   1.000
_cell.length_b   1.000
_cell.length_c   1.000
_cell.angle_alpha   90.00
_cell.angle_beta   90.00
_cell.angle_gamma   90.00
#
_symmetry.space_group_name_H-M   'P 1'
#
loop_
_entity.id
_entity.type
_entity.pdbx_description
1 polymer ?
#
loop_
_entity_poly.entity_id
_entity_poly.type
_entity_poly.pdbx_seq_one_letter_code
_entity_poly.pdbx_strand_id
1 'polypeptide(L)'
;MTTAVIVALHFQSNHIAPKYDRDFTDVNDNGETFMRGDFRYKRPCGWKRFAINVLDKYEDNIWLGADKSRQFPTSSVQDEWPVSYHGTAEHNCNSIARDGNFSCKKPLPFGYRFYSTPDIDVASKYAIKFTYEGDDYLVVFQNRVNPENLIRISNIETGIGEY
;
A
#
# COMPACT_ATOMS: atom_id res chain seq x y z
N MET A 1 16.86 -4.88 -32.45
CA MET A 1 17.15 -4.48 -31.06
C MET A 1 15.86 -3.97 -30.46
N THR A 2 15.21 -4.77 -29.64
CA THR A 2 14.02 -4.39 -28.88
C THR A 2 14.48 -3.41 -27.80
N THR A 3 14.09 -2.14 -27.90
CA THR A 3 14.21 -1.18 -26.80
C THR A 3 13.40 -1.73 -25.63
N ALA A 4 14.07 -2.14 -24.56
CA ALA A 4 13.42 -2.38 -23.29
C ALA A 4 12.79 -1.05 -22.87
N VAL A 5 11.46 -0.98 -22.91
CA VAL A 5 10.73 0.12 -22.28
C VAL A 5 10.92 -0.08 -20.79
N ILE A 6 11.85 0.66 -20.19
CA ILE A 6 11.92 0.76 -18.74
C ILE A 6 10.64 1.50 -18.33
N VAL A 7 9.69 0.76 -17.74
CA VAL A 7 8.58 1.38 -17.01
C VAL A 7 9.19 1.92 -15.71
N ALA A 8 9.73 3.13 -15.79
CA ALA A 8 10.27 3.83 -14.63
C ALA A 8 9.16 4.63 -13.96
N LEU A 9 8.87 4.34 -12.69
CA LEU A 9 8.14 5.24 -11.82
C LEU A 9 9.07 6.41 -11.47
N HIS A 10 8.88 7.55 -12.15
CA HIS A 10 9.68 8.74 -11.91
C HIS A 10 8.98 9.69 -10.94
N PHE A 11 9.62 9.96 -9.80
CA PHE A 11 9.23 11.01 -8.88
C PHE A 11 10.24 12.15 -8.92
N GLN A 12 9.76 13.39 -9.00
CA GLN A 12 10.60 14.57 -8.81
C GLN A 12 11.15 14.58 -7.37
N SER A 13 12.33 15.13 -7.15
CA SER A 13 13.01 15.10 -5.84
C SER A 13 12.18 15.76 -4.73
N ASN A 14 11.42 16.82 -5.05
CA ASN A 14 10.50 17.50 -4.13
C ASN A 14 9.24 16.69 -3.79
N HIS A 15 8.98 15.59 -4.51
CA HIS A 15 7.89 14.64 -4.22
C HIS A 15 8.30 13.53 -3.27
N ILE A 16 9.57 13.45 -2.89
CA ILE A 16 10.07 12.47 -1.92
C ILE A 16 10.33 13.19 -0.59
N ALA A 17 10.19 12.47 0.52
CA ALA A 17 10.51 12.96 1.86
C ALA A 17 11.51 12.01 2.54
N PRO A 18 12.79 12.01 2.15
CA PRO A 18 13.76 10.99 2.57
C PRO A 18 13.95 10.85 4.07
N LYS A 19 13.65 11.92 4.84
CA LYS A 19 13.64 11.91 6.31
C LYS A 19 12.67 10.88 6.93
N TYR A 20 11.71 10.39 6.16
CA TYR A 20 10.75 9.36 6.56
C TYR A 20 10.98 8.01 5.87
N ASP A 21 12.03 7.89 5.07
CA ASP A 21 12.44 6.61 4.51
C ASP A 21 12.76 5.64 5.66
N ARG A 22 12.50 4.36 5.42
CA ARG A 22 12.80 3.33 6.41
C ARG A 22 13.16 2.04 5.71
N ASP A 23 14.31 1.51 6.08
CA ASP A 23 14.74 0.18 5.67
C ASP A 23 14.12 -0.86 6.63
N PHE A 24 13.32 -1.77 6.07
CA PHE A 24 12.75 -2.89 6.80
C PHE A 24 13.37 -4.24 6.39
N THR A 25 14.45 -4.24 5.60
CA THR A 25 15.07 -5.47 5.05
C THR A 25 15.35 -6.51 6.14
N ASP A 26 15.95 -6.08 7.25
CA ASP A 26 16.31 -6.96 8.37
C ASP A 26 15.36 -6.82 9.59
N VAL A 27 14.19 -6.19 9.40
CA VAL A 27 13.22 -5.99 10.48
C VAL A 27 12.34 -7.21 10.62
N ASN A 28 12.20 -7.71 11.84
CA ASN A 28 11.28 -8.78 12.21
C ASN A 28 10.33 -8.31 13.32
N ASP A 29 9.03 -8.42 13.06
CA ASP A 29 7.95 -7.98 13.95
C ASP A 29 7.29 -9.14 14.72
N ASN A 30 7.93 -10.31 14.76
CA ASN A 30 7.40 -11.47 15.47
C ASN A 30 7.07 -11.11 16.93
N GLY A 31 5.81 -11.34 17.31
CA GLY A 31 5.31 -11.03 18.66
C GLY A 31 4.79 -9.60 18.84
N GLU A 32 4.99 -8.71 17.88
CA GLU A 32 4.52 -7.33 17.91
C GLU A 32 3.30 -7.13 17.02
N THR A 33 2.38 -6.25 17.44
CA THR A 33 1.22 -5.85 16.64
C THR A 33 1.19 -4.35 16.47
N PHE A 34 1.27 -3.90 15.23
CA PHE A 34 1.19 -2.48 14.88
C PHE A 34 -0.23 -2.13 14.42
N MET A 35 -0.70 -0.96 14.82
CA MET A 35 -2.03 -0.44 14.53
C MET A 35 -1.94 0.94 13.87
N ARG A 36 -2.76 1.17 12.85
CA ARG A 36 -2.90 2.47 12.18
C ARG A 36 -4.38 2.68 11.89
N GLY A 37 -4.94 3.79 12.39
CA GLY A 37 -6.37 4.08 12.27
C GLY A 37 -7.31 3.03 12.85
N ASP A 38 -6.85 2.31 13.89
CA ASP A 38 -7.54 1.21 14.57
C ASP A 38 -7.66 -0.08 13.75
N PHE A 39 -6.86 -0.20 12.69
CA PHE A 39 -6.68 -1.44 11.94
C PHE A 39 -5.27 -1.97 12.11
N ARG A 40 -5.13 -3.29 12.03
CA ARG A 40 -3.83 -3.95 12.05
C ARG A 40 -3.02 -3.49 10.84
N TYR A 41 -1.81 -3.02 11.12
CA TYR A 41 -0.83 -2.62 10.12
C TYR A 41 0.25 -3.69 10.02
N LYS A 42 0.21 -4.49 8.96
CA LYS A 42 1.33 -5.37 8.60
C LYS A 42 2.44 -4.49 8.03
N ARG A 43 3.45 -4.17 8.83
CA ARG A 43 4.62 -3.40 8.36
C ARG A 43 5.32 -4.16 7.23
N PRO A 44 5.95 -3.44 6.28
CA PRO A 44 6.54 -4.07 5.10
C PRO A 44 7.91 -4.68 5.43
N CYS A 45 7.96 -5.58 6.41
CA CYS A 45 9.17 -6.30 6.79
C CYS A 45 9.76 -7.05 5.59
N GLY A 46 11.07 -6.92 5.37
CA GLY A 46 11.75 -7.38 4.15
C GLY A 46 11.81 -6.37 3.00
N TRP A 47 11.25 -5.15 3.16
CA TRP A 47 11.21 -4.14 2.09
C TRP A 47 11.97 -2.85 2.45
N LYS A 48 12.47 -2.14 1.43
CA LYS A 48 12.87 -0.74 1.56
C LYS A 48 11.69 0.16 1.27
N ARG A 49 11.35 1.04 2.22
CA ARG A 49 10.24 1.99 2.07
C ARG A 49 10.78 3.40 1.85
N PHE A 50 10.45 3.95 0.70
CA PHE A 50 10.72 5.35 0.35
C PHE A 50 9.46 6.19 0.53
N ALA A 51 9.58 7.31 1.23
CA ALA A 51 8.45 8.14 1.60
C ALA A 51 8.14 9.17 0.51
N ILE A 52 6.86 9.24 0.13
CA ILE A 52 6.34 10.30 -0.72
C ILE A 52 6.00 11.50 0.16
N ASN A 53 6.38 12.70 -0.28
CA ASN A 53 6.06 13.93 0.41
C ASN A 53 4.58 14.30 0.22
N VAL A 54 3.78 14.06 1.25
CA VAL A 54 2.33 14.32 1.29
C VAL A 54 1.91 15.25 2.44
N LEU A 55 2.88 15.71 3.24
CA LEU A 55 2.61 16.66 4.33
C LEU A 55 2.15 17.99 3.74
N ASP A 56 1.11 18.56 4.37
CA ASP A 56 0.54 19.86 4.03
C ASP A 56 0.01 19.96 2.59
N LYS A 57 -0.29 18.80 1.96
CA LYS A 57 -0.86 18.73 0.60
C LYS A 57 -2.37 18.51 0.57
N TYR A 58 -2.98 18.25 1.72
CA TYR A 58 -4.40 18.00 1.92
C TYR A 58 -4.94 18.92 3.02
N GLU A 59 -6.22 18.81 3.39
CA GLU A 59 -6.86 19.72 4.35
C GLU A 59 -6.15 19.77 5.71
N ASP A 60 -5.64 18.62 6.17
CA ASP A 60 -4.83 18.48 7.38
C ASP A 60 -3.82 17.32 7.25
N ASN A 61 -3.03 17.06 8.29
CA ASN A 61 -2.11 15.91 8.40
C ASN A 61 -2.57 14.88 9.46
N ILE A 62 -3.78 15.01 9.99
CA ILE A 62 -4.31 14.16 11.06
C ILE A 62 -4.38 12.71 10.57
N TRP A 63 -4.82 12.51 9.33
CA TRP A 63 -4.89 11.20 8.66
C TRP A 63 -3.53 10.49 8.56
N LEU A 64 -2.41 11.21 8.55
CA LEU A 64 -1.07 10.63 8.60
C LEU A 64 -0.66 10.19 10.01
N GLY A 65 -1.32 10.71 11.04
CA GLY A 65 -0.90 10.60 12.43
C GLY A 65 0.44 11.30 12.70
N ALA A 66 0.80 12.32 11.90
CA ALA A 66 2.09 13.00 11.96
C ALA A 66 2.17 14.03 13.12
N ASP A 67 1.07 14.73 13.39
CA ASP A 67 1.02 15.82 14.37
C ASP A 67 0.64 15.37 15.79
N LYS A 68 0.43 14.06 15.99
CA LYS A 68 0.05 13.48 17.28
C LYS A 68 1.23 12.74 17.89
N SER A 69 1.53 13.01 19.16
CA SER A 69 2.54 12.27 19.93
C SER A 69 2.05 10.84 20.17
N ARG A 70 2.24 9.96 19.18
CA ARG A 70 1.91 8.54 19.29
C ARG A 70 2.61 7.97 20.51
N GLN A 71 1.83 7.53 21.50
CA GLN A 71 2.36 7.08 22.79
C GLN A 71 3.24 5.83 22.64
N PHE A 72 2.80 4.87 21.81
CA PHE A 72 3.55 3.65 21.51
C PHE A 72 3.65 3.46 19.99
N PRO A 73 4.82 3.05 19.44
CA PRO A 73 4.98 2.81 18.00
C PRO A 73 3.93 1.85 17.40
N THR A 74 3.44 0.94 18.23
CA THR A 74 2.44 -0.10 17.96
C THR A 74 1.00 0.38 17.99
N SER A 75 0.67 1.48 18.67
CA SER A 75 -0.72 1.95 18.83
C SER A 75 -1.14 2.90 17.71
N SER A 76 -2.45 2.99 17.43
CA SER A 76 -3.04 4.05 16.61
C SER A 76 -2.95 5.40 17.32
N VAL A 77 -3.16 6.48 16.56
CA VAL A 77 -3.57 7.78 17.11
C VAL A 77 -4.98 8.10 16.62
N GLN A 78 -5.70 8.93 17.37
CA GLN A 78 -7.06 9.34 17.01
C GLN A 78 -7.09 9.90 15.57
N ASP A 79 -8.12 9.55 14.80
CA ASP A 79 -8.38 10.02 13.42
C ASP A 79 -7.28 9.71 12.39
N GLU A 80 -6.26 8.92 12.76
CA GLU A 80 -5.29 8.40 11.79
C GLU A 80 -5.98 7.47 10.80
N TRP A 81 -5.55 7.50 9.55
CA TRP A 81 -6.11 6.61 8.55
C TRP A 81 -5.38 5.26 8.51
N PRO A 82 -6.11 4.16 8.27
CA PRO A 82 -5.54 2.84 8.03
C PRO A 82 -4.50 2.83 6.91
N VAL A 83 -3.57 1.87 6.98
CA VAL A 83 -2.58 1.64 5.94
C VAL A 83 -3.01 0.46 5.08
N SER A 84 -2.91 0.60 3.76
CA SER A 84 -3.08 -0.49 2.80
C SER A 84 -1.98 -0.45 1.73
N TYR A 85 -1.95 -1.48 0.88
CA TYR A 85 -0.98 -1.65 -0.17
C TYR A 85 -1.66 -1.87 -1.53
N HIS A 86 -1.09 -1.31 -2.59
CA HIS A 86 -1.56 -1.49 -3.96
C HIS A 86 -0.40 -1.88 -4.87
N GLY A 87 -0.54 -2.99 -5.60
CA GLY A 87 0.42 -3.39 -6.62
C GLY A 87 0.34 -2.48 -7.83
N THR A 88 1.49 -2.08 -8.37
CA THR A 88 1.59 -0.95 -9.31
C THR A 88 1.39 -1.30 -10.79
N ALA A 89 1.14 -2.56 -11.17
CA ALA A 89 1.13 -2.93 -12.58
C ALA A 89 -0.15 -2.46 -13.31
N GLU A 90 0.03 -1.83 -14.48
CA GLU A 90 -0.98 -1.11 -15.27
C GLU A 90 -2.22 -1.96 -15.63
N HIS A 91 -2.08 -3.28 -15.72
CA HIS A 91 -3.18 -4.18 -16.08
C HIS A 91 -3.96 -4.75 -14.88
N ASN A 92 -3.69 -4.29 -13.65
CA ASN A 92 -4.09 -5.02 -12.44
C ASN A 92 -5.35 -4.54 -11.72
N CYS A 93 -5.96 -3.40 -12.07
CA CYS A 93 -7.35 -3.15 -11.62
C CYS A 93 -8.27 -4.29 -12.08
N ASN A 94 -8.00 -4.86 -13.26
CA ASN A 94 -8.69 -6.06 -13.74
C ASN A 94 -8.17 -7.34 -13.07
N SER A 95 -6.89 -7.47 -12.71
CA SER A 95 -6.34 -8.71 -12.14
C SER A 95 -6.67 -8.89 -10.66
N ILE A 96 -6.65 -7.84 -9.84
CA ILE A 96 -7.08 -7.91 -8.43
C ILE A 96 -8.56 -8.27 -8.37
N ALA A 97 -9.38 -7.61 -9.21
CA ALA A 97 -10.78 -7.94 -9.39
C ALA A 97 -10.99 -9.39 -9.88
N ARG A 98 -10.23 -9.84 -10.88
CA ARG A 98 -10.36 -11.21 -11.44
C ARG A 98 -9.88 -12.30 -10.49
N ASP A 99 -8.72 -12.14 -9.88
CA ASP A 99 -8.08 -13.15 -9.03
C ASP A 99 -8.73 -13.25 -7.65
N GLY A 100 -9.25 -12.14 -7.12
CA GLY A 100 -10.06 -12.13 -5.89
C GLY A 100 -11.48 -12.67 -6.10
N ASN A 101 -11.76 -13.26 -7.26
CA ASN A 101 -13.08 -13.72 -7.67
C ASN A 101 -14.17 -12.64 -7.50
N PHE A 102 -13.78 -11.36 -7.60
CA PHE A 102 -14.71 -10.24 -7.76
C PHE A 102 -15.28 -10.36 -9.15
N SER A 103 -16.26 -11.24 -9.27
CA SER A 103 -16.77 -11.62 -10.55
C SER A 103 -17.18 -10.36 -11.32
N CYS A 104 -16.56 -10.17 -12.47
CA CYS A 104 -17.18 -9.57 -13.65
C CYS A 104 -18.51 -10.26 -14.04
N LYS A 105 -19.14 -11.05 -13.16
CA LYS A 105 -20.45 -11.70 -13.33
C LYS A 105 -21.60 -10.88 -12.73
N LYS A 106 -21.31 -9.76 -12.07
CA LYS A 106 -22.29 -8.68 -11.85
C LYS A 106 -21.70 -7.40 -12.43
N PRO A 107 -22.45 -6.60 -13.22
CA PRO A 107 -22.03 -5.24 -13.49
C PRO A 107 -21.76 -4.61 -12.13
N LEU A 108 -20.52 -4.16 -11.87
CA LEU A 108 -20.19 -3.47 -10.64
C LEU A 108 -21.22 -2.34 -10.51
N PRO A 109 -22.14 -2.37 -9.52
CA PRO A 109 -23.28 -1.45 -9.54
C PRO A 109 -22.87 0.01 -9.30
N PHE A 110 -21.57 0.28 -9.05
CA PHE A 110 -21.07 1.59 -8.72
C PHE A 110 -19.59 1.74 -9.12
N GLY A 111 -19.32 2.42 -10.25
CA GLY A 111 -18.13 3.23 -10.54
C GLY A 111 -16.73 2.60 -10.41
N TYR A 112 -15.71 3.37 -10.83
CA TYR A 112 -14.30 3.03 -10.66
C TYR A 112 -13.97 2.88 -9.16
N ARG A 113 -13.59 1.67 -8.71
CA ARG A 113 -13.10 1.40 -7.35
C ARG A 113 -11.63 1.00 -7.40
N PHE A 114 -10.83 1.56 -6.49
CA PHE A 114 -9.43 1.19 -6.29
C PHE A 114 -9.37 0.08 -5.23
N TYR A 115 -8.77 -1.06 -5.57
CA TYR A 115 -8.58 -2.16 -4.64
C TYR A 115 -7.19 -2.09 -4.01
N SER A 116 -7.12 -2.22 -2.69
CA SER A 116 -5.87 -2.30 -1.95
C SER A 116 -6.01 -3.34 -0.86
N THR A 117 -4.92 -3.83 -0.32
CA THR A 117 -4.95 -4.90 0.70
C THR A 117 -4.12 -4.47 1.91
N PRO A 118 -4.49 -4.82 3.15
CA PRO A 118 -3.64 -4.60 4.31
C PRO A 118 -2.39 -5.49 4.33
N ASP A 119 -2.28 -6.45 3.39
CA ASP A 119 -1.16 -7.39 3.30
C ASP A 119 -0.24 -7.09 2.10
N ILE A 120 0.99 -6.65 2.38
CA ILE A 120 1.98 -6.36 1.33
C ILE A 120 2.35 -7.60 0.49
N ASP A 121 2.30 -8.81 1.05
CA ASP A 121 2.59 -10.05 0.32
C ASP A 121 1.47 -10.38 -0.68
N VAL A 122 0.25 -9.93 -0.41
CA VAL A 122 -0.85 -10.01 -1.37
C VAL A 122 -0.68 -8.92 -2.43
N ALA A 123 -0.36 -7.68 -2.04
CA ALA A 123 -0.15 -6.59 -2.99
C ALA A 123 1.04 -6.83 -3.94
N SER A 124 2.10 -7.47 -3.47
CA SER A 124 3.31 -7.74 -4.26
C SER A 124 3.07 -8.70 -5.44
N LYS A 125 2.03 -9.56 -5.36
CA LYS A 125 1.59 -10.39 -6.49
C LYS A 125 1.14 -9.55 -7.68
N TYR A 126 0.76 -8.30 -7.44
CA TYR A 126 0.28 -7.34 -8.42
C TYR A 126 1.26 -6.18 -8.68
N ALA A 127 2.49 -6.26 -8.15
CA ALA A 127 3.52 -5.24 -8.32
C ALA A 127 4.10 -5.21 -9.74
N ILE A 128 4.52 -4.04 -10.22
CA ILE A 128 5.47 -3.95 -11.33
C ILE A 128 6.77 -4.62 -10.90
N LYS A 129 7.36 -5.37 -11.84
CA LYS A 129 8.69 -5.96 -11.71
C LYS A 129 9.58 -5.39 -12.80
N PHE A 130 10.81 -5.02 -12.45
CA PHE A 130 11.80 -4.55 -13.41
C PHE A 130 13.21 -4.89 -12.94
N THR A 131 14.13 -5.03 -13.89
CA THR A 131 15.55 -5.24 -13.61
C THR A 131 16.28 -3.92 -13.79
N TYR A 132 17.14 -3.56 -12.84
CA TYR A 132 18.00 -2.37 -12.92
C TYR A 132 19.39 -2.74 -12.38
N GLU A 133 20.44 -2.39 -13.13
CA GLU A 133 21.84 -2.67 -12.75
C GLU A 133 22.15 -4.15 -12.39
N GLY A 134 21.37 -5.09 -12.93
CA GLY A 134 21.56 -6.54 -12.71
C GLY A 134 20.73 -7.11 -11.56
N ASP A 135 20.02 -6.26 -10.81
CA ASP A 135 19.14 -6.65 -9.71
C ASP A 135 17.67 -6.55 -10.12
N ASP A 136 16.84 -7.45 -9.59
CA ASP A 136 15.40 -7.45 -9.80
C ASP A 136 14.67 -6.70 -8.68
N TYR A 137 13.79 -5.79 -9.07
CA TYR A 137 13.00 -4.95 -8.18
C TYR A 137 11.51 -5.20 -8.35
N LEU A 138 10.78 -4.98 -7.25
CA LEU A 138 9.32 -5.01 -7.19
C LEU A 138 8.87 -3.68 -6.56
N VAL A 139 7.81 -3.07 -7.06
CA VAL A 139 7.28 -1.82 -6.50
C VAL A 139 5.81 -1.94 -6.09
N VAL A 140 5.52 -1.57 -4.85
CA VAL A 140 4.19 -1.53 -4.25
C VAL A 140 3.96 -0.14 -3.66
N PHE A 141 2.77 0.43 -3.85
CA PHE A 141 2.37 1.66 -3.16
C PHE A 141 1.81 1.34 -1.79
N GLN A 142 2.30 2.04 -0.77
CA GLN A 142 1.68 2.08 0.55
C GLN A 142 0.76 3.30 0.61
N ASN A 143 -0.52 3.08 0.89
CA ASN A 143 -1.56 4.09 0.88
C ASN A 143 -2.09 4.35 2.30
N ARG A 144 -2.77 5.49 2.46
CA ARG A 144 -3.70 5.73 3.56
C ARG A 144 -5.12 5.64 3.01
N VAL A 145 -6.02 4.97 3.72
CA VAL A 145 -7.41 4.77 3.26
C VAL A 145 -8.36 5.53 4.16
N ASN A 146 -9.27 6.34 3.62
CA ASN A 146 -10.27 7.00 4.43
C ASN A 146 -11.21 5.95 5.06
N PRO A 147 -11.26 5.81 6.40
CA PRO A 147 -12.09 4.80 7.06
C PRO A 147 -13.59 5.03 6.86
N GLU A 148 -14.06 6.26 6.57
CA GLU A 148 -15.48 6.58 6.38
C GLU A 148 -16.09 5.90 5.14
N ASN A 149 -15.28 5.73 4.09
CA ASN A 149 -15.70 5.15 2.81
C ASN A 149 -15.06 3.76 2.56
N LEU A 150 -14.40 3.19 3.57
CA LEU A 150 -13.74 1.89 3.50
C LEU A 150 -14.77 0.76 3.50
N ILE A 151 -14.70 -0.09 2.46
CA ILE A 151 -15.44 -1.36 2.42
C ILE A 151 -14.43 -2.49 2.49
N ARG A 152 -14.55 -3.35 3.50
CA ARG A 152 -13.67 -4.51 3.69
C ARG A 152 -14.28 -5.77 3.12
N ILE A 153 -13.46 -6.54 2.42
CA ILE A 153 -13.82 -7.79 1.78
C ILE A 153 -12.89 -8.86 2.33
N SER A 154 -13.48 -9.84 3.01
CA SER A 154 -12.70 -10.85 3.75
C SER A 154 -11.92 -11.76 2.81
N ASN A 155 -10.80 -12.30 3.29
CA ASN A 155 -10.04 -13.33 2.58
C ASN A 155 -10.84 -14.62 2.32
N ILE A 156 -11.87 -14.90 3.12
CA ILE A 156 -12.79 -16.03 2.91
C ILE A 156 -13.58 -15.83 1.61
N GLU A 157 -14.02 -14.59 1.34
CA GLU A 157 -14.77 -14.24 0.15
C GLU A 157 -13.89 -14.24 -1.10
N THR A 158 -12.68 -13.71 -1.00
CA THR A 158 -11.79 -13.54 -2.16
C THR A 158 -10.94 -14.76 -2.47
N GLY A 159 -10.69 -15.63 -1.49
CA GLY A 159 -9.79 -16.77 -1.59
C GLY A 159 -8.30 -16.44 -1.70
N ILE A 160 -7.91 -15.17 -1.80
CA ILE A 160 -6.51 -14.75 -2.02
C ILE A 160 -5.95 -13.78 -0.97
N GLY A 161 -6.82 -13.05 -0.26
CA GLY A 161 -6.41 -12.00 0.69
C GLY A 161 -7.53 -11.02 1.03
N GLU A 162 -7.39 -10.28 2.12
CA GLU A 162 -8.32 -9.21 2.48
C GLU A 162 -8.12 -7.99 1.55
N TYR A 163 -9.20 -7.29 1.19
CA TYR A 163 -9.19 -6.03 0.44
C TYR A 163 -10.07 -4.98 1.10
#